data_AF-N8UP08-F1
#
_entry.id   AF-N8UP08-F1
#
_cell.length_a   1.000
_cell.length_b   1.000
_cell.length_c   1.000
_cell.angle_alpha   90.00
_cell.angle_beta   90.00
_cell.angle_gamma   90.00
#
_symmetry.space_group_name_H-M   'P 1'
#
loop_
_entity.id
_entity.type
_entity.pdbx_description
1 polymer ?
#
loop_
_entity_poly.entity_id
_entity_poly.type
_entity_poly.pdbx_seq_one_letter_code
_entity_poly.pdbx_strand_id
1 'polypeptide(L)'
;MRSPKRLAEIRKLPCVRCGNPSSQAAHSNSAKHGKGRGIKSSDLFVIPLCFKCHAAFDRFELGNRAKSEAMFEKWLVRVERMLNQTDKEIF
;
A
#
# COMPACT_ATOMS: atom_id res chain seq x y z
N MET A 1 -8.74 -11.10 3.64
CA MET A 1 -9.03 -11.65 2.29
C MET A 1 -7.75 -11.58 1.45
N ARG A 2 -7.47 -12.61 0.63
CA ARG A 2 -6.38 -12.59 -0.36
C ARG A 2 -6.94 -12.34 -1.74
N SER A 3 -6.25 -11.54 -2.56
CA SER A 3 -6.65 -11.19 -3.93
C SER A 3 -5.40 -10.97 -4.80
N PRO A 4 -4.94 -12.00 -5.53
CA PRO A 4 -3.82 -11.88 -6.46
C PRO A 4 -4.04 -10.78 -7.51
N LYS A 5 -5.28 -10.62 -7.99
CA LYS A 5 -5.67 -9.57 -8.96
C LYS A 5 -5.35 -8.18 -8.41
N ARG A 6 -5.83 -7.87 -7.21
CA ARG A 6 -5.57 -6.57 -6.56
C ARG A 6 -4.08 -6.33 -6.34
N LEU A 7 -3.35 -7.34 -5.89
CA LEU A 7 -1.90 -7.22 -5.72
C LEU A 7 -1.17 -6.96 -7.04
N ALA A 8 -1.66 -7.50 -8.16
CA ALA A 8 -1.11 -7.24 -9.49
C ALA A 8 -1.40 -5.81 -9.94
N GLU A 9 -2.61 -5.30 -9.71
CA GLU A 9 -2.99 -3.91 -10.01
C GLU A 9 -2.15 -2.90 -9.22
N ILE A 10 -1.98 -3.13 -7.91
CA ILE A 10 -1.15 -2.28 -7.05
C ILE A 10 0.29 -2.17 -7.60
N ARG A 11 0.90 -3.30 -8.00
CA ARG A 11 2.30 -3.30 -8.49
C ARG A 11 2.51 -2.52 -9.78
N LYS A 12 1.44 -2.21 -10.52
CA LYS A 12 1.51 -1.38 -11.73
C LYS A 12 1.51 0.12 -11.42
N LEU A 13 1.10 0.52 -10.21
CA LEU A 13 1.07 1.91 -9.80
C LEU A 13 2.48 2.36 -9.34
N PRO A 14 2.84 3.63 -9.53
CA PRO A 14 4.09 4.17 -8.98
C PRO A 14 4.04 4.21 -7.45
N CYS A 15 5.21 4.26 -6.82
CA CYS A 15 5.34 4.42 -5.38
C CYS A 15 4.52 5.63 -4.90
N VAL A 16 3.52 5.40 -4.06
CA VAL A 16 2.59 6.45 -3.60
C VAL A 16 3.28 7.54 -2.78
N ARG A 17 4.45 7.24 -2.20
CA ARG A 17 5.28 8.18 -1.44
C ARG A 17 6.20 9.04 -2.30
N CYS A 18 6.98 8.42 -3.19
CA CYS A 18 8.07 9.12 -3.89
C CYS A 18 7.97 9.12 -5.42
N GLY A 19 6.95 8.50 -6.00
CA GLY A 19 6.71 8.48 -7.44
C GLY A 19 7.58 7.51 -8.24
N ASN A 20 8.48 6.75 -7.61
CA ASN A 20 9.29 5.75 -8.33
C ASN A 20 8.39 4.76 -9.08
N PRO A 21 8.63 4.51 -10.39
CA PRO A 21 7.73 3.72 -11.23
C PRO A 21 7.72 2.22 -10.87
N SER A 22 8.77 1.71 -10.24
CA SER A 22 8.87 0.32 -9.83
C SER A 22 8.43 0.16 -8.38
N SER A 23 7.20 -0.33 -8.18
CA SER A 23 6.62 -0.53 -6.86
C SER A 23 6.40 -2.01 -6.51
N GLN A 24 6.29 -2.27 -5.22
CA GLN A 24 5.87 -3.54 -4.63
C GLN A 24 4.54 -3.32 -3.91
N ALA A 25 3.78 -4.40 -3.77
CA ALA A 25 2.58 -4.41 -2.94
C ALA A 25 2.97 -4.46 -1.44
N ALA A 26 2.84 -3.32 -0.76
CA ALA A 26 3.14 -3.18 0.65
C ALA A 26 1.87 -3.31 1.50
N HIS A 27 1.83 -4.33 2.35
CA HIS A 27 0.73 -4.62 3.26
C HIS A 27 0.72 -3.64 4.44
N SER A 28 -0.46 -3.28 4.93
CA SER A 28 -0.59 -2.54 6.19
C SER A 28 0.12 -3.24 7.35
N ASN A 29 0.82 -2.45 8.19
CA ASN A 29 1.40 -2.91 9.44
C ASN A 29 0.44 -2.86 10.66
N SER A 30 -0.78 -2.34 10.48
CA SER A 30 -1.77 -2.25 11.57
C SER A 30 -2.51 -3.57 11.82
N ALA A 31 -2.67 -3.92 13.11
CA ALA A 31 -3.43 -5.09 13.55
C ALA A 31 -4.91 -5.01 13.15
N LYS A 32 -5.49 -3.80 13.09
CA LYS A 32 -6.89 -3.57 12.66
C LYS A 32 -7.19 -4.06 11.25
N HIS A 33 -6.16 -4.20 10.42
CA HIS A 33 -6.23 -4.70 9.05
C HIS A 33 -5.95 -6.22 8.96
N GLY A 34 -5.86 -6.92 10.10
CA GLY A 34 -5.57 -8.35 10.20
C GLY A 34 -4.08 -8.69 10.18
N LYS A 35 -3.19 -7.74 10.50
CA LYS A 35 -1.74 -8.03 10.66
C LYS A 35 -1.53 -8.85 11.95
N GLY A 36 -0.72 -9.90 11.87
CA GLY A 36 -0.30 -10.71 13.03
C GLY A 36 1.14 -11.22 12.90
N ARG A 37 1.64 -11.95 13.90
CA ARG A 37 2.97 -12.60 13.82
C ARG A 37 2.93 -13.68 12.75
N GLY A 38 3.82 -13.59 11.74
CA GLY A 38 3.81 -14.49 10.58
C GLY A 38 2.64 -14.31 9.62
N ILE A 39 1.72 -13.38 9.90
CA ILE A 39 0.50 -13.16 9.11
C ILE A 39 0.54 -11.77 8.48
N LYS A 40 0.30 -11.70 7.16
CA LYS A 40 0.12 -10.45 6.42
C LYS A 40 -1.29 -9.90 6.66
N SER A 41 -1.48 -8.58 6.67
CA SER A 41 -2.81 -7.97 6.69
C SER A 41 -3.58 -8.27 5.39
N SER A 42 -4.90 -8.02 5.36
CA SER A 42 -5.76 -8.27 4.18
C SER A 42 -5.23 -7.56 2.92
N ASP A 43 -5.41 -8.17 1.75
CA ASP A 43 -5.00 -7.55 0.48
C ASP A 43 -5.83 -6.31 0.12
N LEU A 44 -6.93 -6.06 0.85
CA LEU A 44 -7.67 -4.80 0.80
C LEU A 44 -6.83 -3.61 1.29
N PHE A 45 -5.91 -3.83 2.23
CA PHE A 45 -5.09 -2.78 2.84
C PHE A 45 -3.65 -2.88 2.34
N VAL A 46 -3.45 -2.51 1.08
CA VAL A 46 -2.17 -2.60 0.37
C VAL A 46 -1.93 -1.32 -0.43
N ILE A 47 -0.69 -0.83 -0.43
CA ILE A 47 -0.27 0.36 -1.18
C ILE A 47 0.97 0.06 -2.05
N PRO A 48 1.19 0.80 -3.15
CA PRO A 48 2.40 0.67 -3.96
C PRO A 48 3.55 1.44 -3.31
N LEU A 49 4.62 0.75 -2.91
CA LEU A 49 5.86 1.37 -2.44
C LEU A 49 7.07 0.79 -3.18
N CYS A 50 8.03 1.63 -3.57
CA CYS A 50 9.32 1.13 -4.06
C CYS A 50 10.10 0.46 -2.92
N PHE A 51 11.08 -0.38 -3.26
CA PHE A 51 11.80 -1.19 -2.27
C PHE A 51 12.37 -0.37 -1.10
N LYS A 52 12.90 0.84 -1.37
CA LYS A 52 13.45 1.73 -0.32
C LYS A 52 12.36 2.24 0.61
N CYS A 53 11.25 2.72 0.06
CA CYS A 53 10.14 3.25 0.86
C CYS A 53 9.41 2.14 1.62
N HIS A 54 9.27 0.97 0.99
CA HIS A 54 8.63 -0.21 1.58
C HIS A 54 9.41 -0.66 2.82
N ALA A 55 10.73 -0.80 2.70
CA ALA A 55 11.56 -1.23 3.81
C ALA A 55 11.54 -0.22 4.99
N ALA A 56 11.57 1.08 4.70
CA ALA A 56 11.45 2.12 5.72
C ALA A 56 10.07 2.15 6.39
N PHE A 57 9.00 1.87 5.63
CA PHE A 57 7.63 1.77 6.15
C PHE A 57 7.49 0.57 7.10
N ASP A 58 8.01 -0.60 6.70
CA ASP A 58 7.95 -1.84 7.50
C ASP A 58 8.74 -1.75 8.81
N ARG A 59 9.85 -1.01 8.79
CA ARG A 59 10.68 -0.77 9.99
C ARG A 59 10.22 0.44 10.81
N PHE A 60 9.12 1.11 10.44
CA PHE A 60 8.65 2.34 11.10
C PHE A 60 9.72 3.45 11.16
N GLU A 61 10.55 3.57 10.11
CA GLU A 61 11.59 4.60 10.02
C GLU A 61 11.06 5.94 9.48
N LEU A 62 9.82 5.94 8.96
CA LEU A 62 9.15 7.14 8.44
C LEU A 62 8.44 7.95 9.54
N GLY A 63 8.51 7.50 10.80
CA GLY A 63 7.85 8.09 11.96
C GLY A 63 7.47 7.03 12.98
N ASN A 64 6.87 7.43 14.11
CA ASN A 64 6.34 6.46 15.08
C ASN A 64 5.14 5.68 14.51
N ARG A 65 4.68 4.65 15.23
CA ARG A 65 3.56 3.79 14.80
C ARG A 65 2.31 4.57 14.44
N ALA A 66 1.90 5.53 15.27
CA ALA A 66 0.71 6.35 15.02
C ALA A 66 0.85 7.20 13.74
N LYS A 67 2.02 7.82 13.52
CA LYS A 67 2.32 8.55 12.28
C LYS A 67 2.32 7.63 11.06
N SER A 68 2.87 6.42 11.19
CA SER A 68 2.88 5.43 10.13
C SER A 68 1.47 5.00 9.72
N GLU A 69 0.58 4.76 10.69
CA GLU A 69 -0.83 4.44 10.42
C GLU A 69 -1.57 5.60 9.73
N ALA A 70 -1.42 6.82 10.22
CA ALA A 70 -2.05 7.99 9.62
C ALA A 70 -1.55 8.27 8.19
N MET A 71 -0.25 8.07 7.93
CA MET A 71 0.30 8.16 6.57
C MET A 71 -0.25 7.07 5.66
N PHE A 72 -0.33 5.83 6.15
CA PHE A 72 -0.86 4.70 5.41
C PHE A 72 -2.31 4.93 4.98
N GLU A 73 -3.17 5.44 5.87
CA GLU A 73 -4.57 5.75 5.54
C GLU A 73 -4.69 6.79 4.41
N LYS A 74 -3.90 7.85 4.47
CA LYS A 74 -3.86 8.88 3.40
C LYS A 74 -3.41 8.28 2.07
N TRP A 75 -2.39 7.43 2.10
CA TRP A 75 -1.91 6.74 0.91
C TRP A 75 -2.93 5.76 0.35
N LEU A 76 -3.63 5.00 1.21
CA LEU A 76 -4.65 4.06 0.79
C LEU A 76 -5.78 4.76 0.05
N VAL A 77 -6.30 5.88 0.58
CA VAL A 77 -7.34 6.69 -0.11
C VAL A 77 -6.87 7.15 -1.48
N ARG A 78 -5.60 7.59 -1.60
CA ARG A 78 -5.02 8.00 -2.89
C ARG A 78 -4.93 6.83 -3.86
N VAL A 79 -4.55 5.64 -3.39
CA VAL A 79 -4.42 4.42 -4.20
C VAL A 79 -5.78 3.94 -4.69
N GLU A 80 -6.81 3.92 -3.85
CA GLU A 80 -8.16 3.55 -4.31
C GLU A 80 -8.67 4.50 -5.39
N ARG A 81 -8.36 5.80 -5.29
CA ARG A 81 -8.69 6.76 -6.34
C ARG A 81 -7.96 6.45 -7.65
N MET A 82 -6.67 6.10 -7.58
CA MET A 82 -5.90 5.71 -8.77
C MET A 82 -6.50 4.46 -9.43
N LEU A 83 -6.83 3.43 -8.64
CA LEU A 83 -7.44 2.19 -9.15
C LEU A 83 -8.81 2.44 -9.79
N ASN A 84 -9.67 3.24 -9.14
CA ASN A 84 -10.98 3.60 -9.66
C ASN A 84 -10.93 4.51 -10.90
N GLN A 85 -9.80 5.20 -11.13
CA GLN A 85 -9.57 5.99 -12.35
C GLN A 85 -9.03 5.15 -13.49
N THR A 86 -8.20 4.13 -13.21
CA THR A 86 -7.71 3.22 -14.25
C THR A 86 -8.80 2.32 -14.84
N ASP A 87 -9.88 2.07 -14.09
CA ASP A 87 -11.04 1.31 -14.57
C ASP A 87 -12.02 2.16 -15.40
N LYS A 88 -11.81 3.48 -15.46
CA LYS A 88 -12.56 4.35 -16.36
C LYS A 88 -11.80 4.42 -17.67
N GLU A 89 -12.18 3.57 -18.61
CA GLU A 89 -11.87 3.83 -20.02
C GLU A 89 -12.28 5.27 -20.32
N ILE A 90 -11.29 6.08 -20.68
CA ILE A 90 -11.48 7.46 -21.10
C ILE A 90 -12.19 7.39 -22.45
N PHE A 91 -13.52 7.42 -22.43
CA PHE A 91 -14.38 7.67 -23.57
C PHE A 91 -14.75 9.16 -23.64
#